data_AF-M0G0R3-F1
#
_entry.id   AF-M0G0R3-F1
#
_cell.length_a   1.000
_cell.length_b   1.000
_cell.length_c   1.000
_cell.angle_alpha   90.00
_cell.angle_beta   90.00
_cell.angle_gamma   90.00
#
_symmetry.space_group_name_H-M   'P 1'
#
loop_
_entity.id
_entity.type
_entity.pdbx_description
1 polymer ?
#
loop_
_entity_poly.entity_id
_entity_poly.type
_entity_poly.pdbx_seq_one_letter_code
_entity_poly.pdbx_strand_id
1 'polypeptide(L)'
;MQQYTRRNALRACGIAALSSFAGCSALQTDDSNAEQPTFERLDVTPVYVADGLDLSMPADIETVSAPHNADLLVLPADTTTDAEQAVEWLTDDRVLALLGETAETTWLSWVRSDAFRDAFNTQGDSESEPSPTLVVGAKVGVNTTTSRYSWGDEPSHRDVLQALDESLVAIEKRTPTG
;
A
#
# COMPACT_ATOMS: atom_id res chain seq x y z
N MET A 1 -31.57 80.78 14.86
CA MET A 1 -32.27 79.51 15.09
C MET A 1 -31.46 78.69 16.07
N GLN A 2 -32.03 78.46 17.25
CA GLN A 2 -31.52 77.56 18.30
C GLN A 2 -31.91 76.11 17.96
N GLN A 3 -31.08 75.14 18.34
CA GLN A 3 -31.44 73.78 18.80
C GLN A 3 -30.13 73.10 19.27
N TYR A 4 -29.79 73.14 20.57
CA TYR A 4 -30.18 72.23 21.66
C TYR A 4 -29.69 70.77 21.50
N THR A 5 -28.61 70.47 22.25
CA THR A 5 -28.49 69.39 23.27
C THR A 5 -28.73 67.93 22.86
N ARG A 6 -27.72 67.06 23.08
CA ARG A 6 -27.68 66.14 24.24
C ARG A 6 -26.35 65.38 24.37
N ARG A 7 -25.93 65.30 25.63
CA ARG A 7 -24.84 64.49 26.18
C ARG A 7 -25.16 63.00 26.00
N ASN A 8 -24.16 62.18 25.76
CA ASN A 8 -24.00 60.99 26.58
C ASN A 8 -22.52 60.77 26.91
N ALA A 9 -22.27 60.66 28.21
CA ALA A 9 -20.97 60.39 28.79
C ALA A 9 -20.77 58.88 28.89
N LEU A 10 -19.52 58.43 28.77
CA LEU A 10 -18.99 57.34 29.59
C LEU A 10 -17.47 57.49 29.64
N ARG A 11 -16.99 57.98 30.79
CA ARG A 11 -15.65 57.72 31.29
C ARG A 11 -15.70 56.38 32.02
N ALA A 12 -14.77 55.48 31.77
CA ALA A 12 -14.21 54.63 32.82
C ALA A 12 -12.87 54.07 32.37
N CYS A 13 -11.87 54.27 33.22
CA CYS A 13 -10.48 53.89 33.05
C CYS A 13 -10.28 52.37 33.18
N GLY A 14 -9.34 51.82 32.41
CA GLY A 14 -8.76 50.51 32.66
C GLY A 14 -7.34 50.49 32.11
N ILE A 15 -6.37 50.39 33.02
CA ILE A 15 -4.93 50.45 32.77
C ILE A 15 -4.53 49.31 31.81
N ALA A 16 -4.10 49.63 30.59
CA ALA A 16 -3.41 48.67 29.74
C ALA A 16 -1.98 48.55 30.25
N ALA A 17 -1.70 47.48 30.99
CA ALA A 17 -0.34 47.07 31.29
C ALA A 17 0.36 46.74 29.98
N LEU A 18 1.39 47.53 29.65
CA LEU A 18 2.32 47.25 28.57
C LEU A 18 3.04 45.93 28.90
N SER A 19 2.69 44.87 28.17
CA SER A 19 3.51 43.65 28.08
C SER A 19 3.88 43.45 26.62
N SER A 20 5.13 43.78 26.33
CA SER A 20 5.80 43.61 25.05
C SER A 20 5.94 42.13 24.70
N PHE A 21 5.52 41.82 23.47
CA PHE A 21 6.06 40.84 22.50
C PHE A 21 6.64 39.51 23.00
N ALA A 22 5.88 38.43 22.78
CA ALA A 22 6.28 37.24 22.03
C ALA A 22 5.15 36.20 22.12
N GLY A 23 4.19 36.28 21.20
CA GLY A 23 3.12 35.29 21.07
C GLY A 23 2.96 34.99 19.60
N CYS A 24 3.84 34.16 19.07
CA CYS A 24 3.57 33.50 17.80
C CYS A 24 2.25 32.75 17.97
N SER A 25 1.31 33.01 17.08
CA SER A 25 0.13 32.20 16.88
C SER A 25 0.58 30.75 16.73
N ALA A 26 0.53 29.97 17.81
CA ALA A 26 0.46 28.54 17.69
C ALA A 26 -0.93 28.26 17.16
N LEU A 27 -1.05 28.26 15.82
CA LEU A 27 -2.03 27.45 15.13
C LEU A 27 -1.97 26.08 15.79
N GLN A 28 -2.99 25.74 16.56
CA GLN A 28 -3.32 24.35 16.84
C GLN A 28 -3.72 23.77 15.49
N THR A 29 -2.74 23.22 14.79
CA THR A 29 -3.00 22.22 13.77
C THR A 29 -3.39 20.97 14.54
N ASP A 30 -4.68 20.83 14.81
CA ASP A 30 -5.30 19.51 14.98
C ASP A 30 -5.07 18.74 13.67
N ASP A 31 -3.92 18.10 13.54
CA ASP A 31 -3.63 17.12 12.49
C ASP A 31 -2.69 16.04 13.05
N SER A 32 -3.07 15.48 14.20
CA SER A 32 -2.45 14.26 14.74
C SER A 32 -3.50 13.18 14.99
N ASN A 33 -4.47 13.10 14.08
CA ASN A 33 -5.40 11.98 14.00
C ASN A 33 -5.91 11.80 12.57
N ALA A 34 -5.00 11.84 11.58
CA ALA A 34 -5.28 11.09 10.37
C ALA A 34 -5.29 9.62 10.82
N GLU A 35 -6.48 9.06 11.02
CA GLU A 35 -6.67 7.62 11.22
C GLU A 35 -5.73 6.91 10.24
N GLN A 36 -4.76 6.15 10.78
CA GLN A 36 -3.94 5.29 9.94
C GLN A 36 -4.93 4.38 9.20
N PRO A 37 -4.83 4.29 7.86
CA PRO A 37 -5.72 3.42 7.12
C PRO A 37 -5.56 2.00 7.66
N THR A 38 -6.67 1.39 8.06
CA THR A 38 -6.71 -0.03 8.41
C THR A 38 -6.76 -0.84 7.12
N PHE A 39 -5.95 -1.89 7.03
CA PHE A 39 -5.95 -2.80 5.90
C PHE A 39 -6.75 -4.06 6.26
N GLU A 40 -7.60 -4.54 5.35
CA GLU A 40 -8.53 -5.64 5.67
C GLU A 40 -7.79 -6.97 5.87
N ARG A 41 -6.75 -7.20 5.06
CA ARG A 41 -5.97 -8.44 5.03
C ARG A 41 -4.50 -8.22 5.33
N LEU A 42 -3.92 -7.11 4.91
CA LEU A 42 -2.49 -6.87 5.10
C LEU A 42 -2.11 -6.80 6.58
N ASP A 43 -3.00 -6.29 7.45
CA ASP A 43 -2.80 -6.19 8.91
C ASP A 43 -2.74 -7.57 9.61
N VAL A 44 -3.19 -8.64 8.95
CA VAL A 44 -3.22 -10.01 9.50
C VAL A 44 -2.43 -11.01 8.66
N THR A 45 -1.66 -10.52 7.67
CA THR A 45 -0.88 -11.35 6.75
C THR A 45 0.60 -11.12 7.01
N PRO A 46 1.38 -12.12 7.46
CA PRO A 46 2.82 -11.99 7.58
C PRO A 46 3.47 -11.68 6.23
N VAL A 47 4.19 -10.57 6.13
CA VAL A 47 4.80 -10.08 4.89
C VAL A 47 6.31 -10.20 4.92
N TYR A 48 6.88 -10.81 3.89
CA TYR A 48 8.31 -10.73 3.61
C TYR A 48 8.55 -9.69 2.52
N VAL A 49 9.45 -8.75 2.77
CA VAL A 49 9.91 -7.77 1.78
C VAL A 49 11.35 -8.10 1.45
N ALA A 50 11.62 -8.44 0.19
CA ALA A 50 12.96 -8.73 -0.27
C ALA A 50 13.86 -7.47 -0.23
N ASP A 51 15.15 -7.70 -0.03
CA ASP A 51 16.16 -6.64 -0.15
C ASP A 51 16.11 -5.98 -1.53
N GLY A 52 16.39 -4.68 -1.59
CA GLY A 52 16.40 -3.90 -2.83
C GLY A 52 15.08 -3.19 -3.16
N LEU A 53 14.03 -3.40 -2.37
CA LEU A 53 12.79 -2.64 -2.44
C LEU A 53 12.82 -1.43 -1.49
N ASP A 54 12.52 -0.25 -2.01
CA ASP A 54 12.19 0.92 -1.18
C ASP A 54 10.69 0.91 -0.88
N LEU A 55 10.27 0.01 0.01
CA LEU A 55 8.88 -0.08 0.47
C LEU A 55 8.86 -0.02 2.00
N SER A 56 8.36 1.09 2.54
CA SER A 56 8.22 1.25 3.98
C SER A 56 6.95 0.57 4.50
N MET A 57 7.11 -0.38 5.42
CA MET A 57 6.00 -1.05 6.08
C MET A 57 5.57 -0.31 7.35
N PRO A 58 4.28 0.01 7.52
CA PRO A 58 3.69 0.43 8.79
C PRO A 58 3.99 -0.56 9.93
N ALA A 59 4.09 -0.06 11.16
CA ALA A 59 4.42 -0.88 12.33
C ALA A 59 3.36 -1.94 12.67
N ASP A 60 2.12 -1.73 12.22
CA ASP A 60 0.99 -2.64 12.47
C ASP A 60 0.96 -3.84 11.52
N ILE A 61 1.71 -3.79 10.41
CA ILE A 61 1.86 -4.91 9.48
C ILE A 61 3.02 -5.79 9.94
N GLU A 62 2.73 -7.07 10.18
CA GLU A 62 3.74 -8.04 10.57
C GLU A 62 4.72 -8.27 9.42
N THR A 63 5.98 -7.89 9.63
CA THR A 63 7.08 -8.17 8.70
C THR A 63 7.96 -9.29 9.21
N VAL A 64 8.22 -10.29 8.38
CA VAL A 64 9.06 -11.44 8.71
C VAL A 64 10.37 -11.40 7.93
N SER A 65 11.41 -12.00 8.50
CA SER A 65 12.78 -11.93 7.95
C SER A 65 13.10 -13.01 6.92
N ALA A 66 12.21 -13.99 6.71
CA ALA A 66 12.47 -15.11 5.79
C ALA A 66 11.22 -15.49 4.98
N PRO A 67 11.36 -15.82 3.69
CA PRO A 67 10.26 -16.19 2.80
C PRO A 67 9.32 -17.26 3.35
N HIS A 68 9.88 -18.30 3.98
CA HIS A 68 9.09 -19.44 4.46
C HIS A 68 8.15 -19.12 5.64
N ASN A 69 8.34 -17.96 6.30
CA ASN A 69 7.48 -17.50 7.38
C ASN A 69 6.40 -16.52 6.91
N ALA A 70 6.32 -16.22 5.61
CA ALA A 70 5.47 -15.17 5.06
C ALA A 70 4.34 -15.73 4.22
N ASP A 71 3.14 -15.19 4.38
CA ASP A 71 2.01 -15.51 3.51
C ASP A 71 2.01 -14.62 2.26
N LEU A 72 2.60 -13.43 2.34
CA LEU A 72 2.86 -12.52 1.21
C LEU A 72 4.37 -12.29 1.04
N LEU A 73 4.86 -12.50 -0.17
CA LEU A 73 6.25 -12.28 -0.58
C LEU A 73 6.29 -11.11 -1.56
N VAL A 74 6.87 -9.97 -1.13
CA VAL A 74 7.10 -8.80 -2.00
C VAL A 74 8.53 -8.84 -2.49
N LEU A 75 8.70 -8.98 -3.81
CA LEU A 75 9.97 -9.16 -4.49
C LEU A 75 10.20 -8.02 -5.49
N PRO A 76 11.45 -7.60 -5.71
CA PRO A 76 11.76 -6.68 -6.79
C PRO A 76 11.48 -7.32 -8.15
N ALA A 77 11.03 -6.50 -9.10
CA ALA A 77 10.68 -6.95 -10.44
C ALA A 77 11.84 -7.57 -11.22
N ASP A 78 13.09 -7.25 -10.86
CA ASP A 78 14.32 -7.80 -11.44
C ASP A 78 14.94 -8.91 -10.55
N THR A 79 14.12 -9.55 -9.71
CA THR A 79 14.54 -10.65 -8.83
C THR A 79 15.27 -11.76 -9.58
N THR A 80 16.25 -12.39 -8.90
CA THR A 80 16.91 -13.61 -9.39
C THR A 80 16.11 -14.89 -9.10
N THR A 81 14.92 -14.77 -8.49
CA THR A 81 14.00 -15.89 -8.28
C THR A 81 13.59 -16.45 -9.64
N ASP A 82 13.80 -17.75 -9.84
CA ASP A 82 13.39 -18.44 -11.06
C ASP A 82 11.96 -19.00 -10.94
N ALA A 83 11.48 -19.59 -12.05
CA ALA A 83 10.13 -20.12 -12.11
C ALA A 83 9.92 -21.33 -11.19
N GLU A 84 10.94 -22.14 -10.92
CA GLU A 84 10.83 -23.30 -10.03
C GLU A 84 10.57 -22.84 -8.60
N GLN A 85 11.35 -21.86 -8.13
CA GLN A 85 11.17 -21.29 -6.80
C GLN A 85 9.83 -20.55 -6.65
N ALA A 86 9.40 -19.81 -7.68
CA ALA A 86 8.10 -19.14 -7.68
C ALA A 86 6.94 -20.16 -7.61
N VAL A 87 7.04 -21.27 -8.34
CA VAL A 87 6.05 -22.36 -8.31
C VAL A 87 6.00 -23.04 -6.94
N GLU A 88 7.15 -23.26 -6.29
CA GLU A 88 7.20 -23.81 -4.92
C GLU A 88 6.41 -22.92 -3.96
N TRP A 89 6.66 -21.60 -3.96
CA TRP A 89 5.96 -20.66 -3.08
C TRP A 89 4.45 -20.60 -3.36
N LEU A 90 4.05 -20.59 -4.63
CA LEU A 90 2.62 -20.62 -5.01
C LEU A 90 1.95 -21.94 -4.61
N THR A 91 2.68 -23.06 -4.67
CA THR A 91 2.18 -24.37 -4.27
C THR A 91 1.92 -24.44 -2.76
N ASP A 92 2.79 -23.79 -1.98
CA ASP A 92 2.67 -23.57 -0.54
C ASP A 92 1.61 -22.50 -0.16
N ASP A 93 0.75 -22.12 -1.11
CA ASP A 93 -0.34 -21.16 -0.92
C ASP A 93 0.12 -19.73 -0.55
N ARG A 94 1.38 -19.38 -0.84
CA ARG A 94 1.90 -18.02 -0.66
C ARG A 94 1.48 -17.11 -1.82
N VAL A 95 1.30 -15.84 -1.52
CA VAL A 95 1.04 -14.79 -2.50
C VAL A 95 2.36 -14.16 -2.91
N LEU A 96 2.59 -14.01 -4.22
CA LEU A 96 3.77 -13.36 -4.78
C LEU A 96 3.40 -11.97 -5.29
N ALA A 97 4.15 -10.96 -4.90
CA ALA A 97 4.05 -9.61 -5.43
C ALA A 97 5.40 -9.20 -6.05
N LEU A 98 5.39 -8.89 -7.35
CA LEU A 98 6.54 -8.33 -8.08
C LEU A 98 6.35 -6.83 -8.20
N LEU A 99 7.29 -6.05 -7.64
CA LEU A 99 7.24 -4.59 -7.64
C LEU A 99 8.42 -4.00 -8.46
N GLY A 100 8.09 -3.21 -9.48
CA GLY A 100 9.03 -2.52 -10.37
C GLY A 100 8.64 -2.58 -11.84
N GLU A 101 9.33 -1.82 -12.69
CA GLU A 101 8.99 -1.64 -14.11
C GLU A 101 8.96 -2.93 -14.93
N THR A 102 9.74 -3.95 -14.54
CA THR A 102 9.82 -5.24 -15.24
C THR A 102 8.91 -6.31 -14.66
N ALA A 103 7.97 -5.95 -13.76
CA ALA A 103 7.17 -6.93 -13.01
C ALA A 103 6.39 -7.86 -13.93
N GLU A 104 5.76 -7.32 -14.99
CA GLU A 104 5.04 -8.14 -15.97
C GLU A 104 5.98 -9.05 -16.76
N THR A 105 7.13 -8.54 -17.21
CA THR A 105 8.13 -9.33 -17.93
C THR A 105 8.58 -10.54 -17.11
N THR A 106 8.89 -10.33 -15.84
CA THR A 106 9.32 -11.40 -14.92
C THR A 106 8.20 -12.40 -14.67
N TRP A 107 6.98 -11.93 -14.36
CA TRP A 107 5.82 -12.81 -14.18
C TRP A 107 5.54 -13.66 -15.42
N LEU A 108 5.54 -13.05 -16.61
CA LEU A 108 5.30 -13.75 -17.87
C LEU A 108 6.42 -14.75 -18.18
N SER A 109 7.66 -14.46 -17.80
CA SER A 109 8.76 -15.41 -17.94
C SER A 109 8.51 -16.69 -17.12
N TRP A 110 7.97 -16.55 -15.90
CA TRP A 110 7.61 -17.69 -15.06
C TRP A 110 6.40 -18.42 -15.63
N VAL A 111 5.31 -17.72 -15.93
CA VAL A 111 4.07 -18.30 -16.48
C VAL A 111 4.31 -19.07 -17.80
N ARG A 112 5.26 -18.62 -18.63
CA ARG A 112 5.60 -19.26 -19.91
C ARG A 112 6.60 -20.42 -19.75
N SER A 113 7.17 -20.63 -18.56
CA SER A 113 8.10 -21.72 -18.28
C SER A 113 7.38 -23.08 -18.19
N ASP A 114 8.14 -24.16 -18.41
CA ASP A 114 7.62 -25.53 -18.29
C ASP A 114 7.23 -25.84 -16.84
N ALA A 115 8.04 -25.42 -15.85
CA ALA A 115 7.75 -25.62 -14.44
C ALA A 115 6.37 -25.08 -14.02
N PHE A 116 6.01 -23.89 -14.51
CA PHE A 116 4.73 -23.27 -14.18
C PHE A 116 3.55 -23.94 -14.90
N ARG A 117 3.73 -24.31 -16.18
CA ARG A 117 2.71 -25.00 -16.98
C ARG A 117 2.43 -26.42 -16.49
N ASP A 118 3.43 -27.07 -15.94
CA ASP A 118 3.29 -28.41 -15.35
C ASP A 118 2.57 -28.36 -14.00
N ALA A 119 2.77 -27.28 -13.23
CA ALA A 119 2.19 -27.13 -11.89
C ALA A 119 0.75 -26.57 -11.89
N PHE A 120 0.42 -25.66 -12.80
CA PHE A 120 -0.84 -24.91 -12.76
C PHE A 120 -1.56 -24.86 -14.12
N ASN A 121 -2.89 -24.83 -14.07
CA ASN A 121 -3.70 -24.40 -15.20
C ASN A 121 -3.64 -22.88 -15.31
N THR A 122 -2.76 -22.39 -16.17
CA THR A 122 -2.46 -20.96 -16.24
C THR A 122 -3.55 -20.18 -16.95
N GLN A 123 -3.96 -19.07 -16.35
CA GLN A 123 -4.81 -18.05 -16.96
C GLN A 123 -4.09 -16.71 -16.85
N GLY A 124 -4.20 -15.86 -17.88
CA GLY A 124 -3.61 -14.52 -17.86
C GLY A 124 -2.12 -14.47 -18.18
N ASP A 125 -1.68 -15.17 -19.23
CA ASP A 125 -0.35 -15.04 -19.87
C ASP A 125 -0.24 -13.88 -20.87
N SER A 126 -1.28 -13.03 -20.90
CA SER A 126 -1.35 -11.85 -21.74
C SER A 126 -0.59 -10.68 -21.12
N GLU A 127 -0.02 -9.88 -22.00
CA GLU A 127 0.59 -8.58 -21.68
C GLU A 127 -0.50 -7.53 -21.49
N SER A 128 -0.21 -6.51 -20.69
CA SER A 128 -1.14 -5.43 -20.38
C SER A 128 -0.60 -4.10 -20.91
N GLU A 129 -1.51 -3.24 -21.36
CA GLU A 129 -1.18 -1.88 -21.77
C GLU A 129 -1.96 -0.88 -20.90
N PRO A 130 -1.28 -0.01 -20.12
CA PRO A 130 0.17 0.07 -19.93
C PRO A 130 0.74 -1.10 -19.09
N SER A 131 2.03 -1.40 -19.27
CA SER A 131 2.72 -2.42 -18.49
C SER A 131 2.63 -2.11 -16.98
N PRO A 132 2.22 -3.08 -16.15
CA PRO A 132 2.05 -2.88 -14.73
C PRO A 132 3.40 -2.84 -14.02
N THR A 133 3.50 -1.95 -13.03
CA THR A 133 4.65 -1.86 -12.14
C THR A 133 4.45 -2.64 -10.84
N LEU A 134 3.25 -3.19 -10.61
CA LEU A 134 2.98 -4.20 -9.59
C LEU A 134 2.17 -5.36 -10.19
N VAL A 135 2.68 -6.58 -10.03
CA VAL A 135 1.98 -7.81 -10.39
C VAL A 135 1.84 -8.67 -9.14
N VAL A 136 0.61 -9.05 -8.78
CA VAL A 136 0.33 -9.91 -7.63
C VAL A 136 -0.27 -11.22 -8.13
N GLY A 137 0.40 -12.34 -7.85
CA GLY A 137 0.02 -13.68 -8.27
C GLY A 137 -0.23 -14.60 -7.08
N ALA A 138 -1.26 -15.44 -7.17
CA ALA A 138 -1.57 -16.45 -6.16
C ALA A 138 -2.21 -17.71 -6.77
N LYS A 139 -2.07 -18.85 -6.10
CA LYS A 139 -2.80 -20.08 -6.43
C LYS A 139 -4.23 -20.00 -5.92
N VAL A 140 -5.19 -20.40 -6.75
CA VAL A 140 -6.60 -20.62 -6.37
C VAL A 140 -7.04 -21.97 -6.92
N GLY A 141 -7.02 -22.98 -6.05
CA GLY A 141 -7.22 -24.38 -6.45
C GLY A 141 -6.08 -24.87 -7.35
N VAL A 142 -6.40 -25.24 -8.59
CA VAL A 142 -5.41 -25.67 -9.62
C VAL A 142 -5.05 -24.56 -10.61
N ASN A 143 -5.62 -23.36 -10.46
CA ASN A 143 -5.34 -22.22 -11.33
C ASN A 143 -4.49 -21.19 -10.59
N THR A 144 -3.88 -20.28 -11.33
CA THR A 144 -3.31 -19.05 -10.78
C THR A 144 -4.20 -17.86 -11.12
N THR A 145 -4.33 -16.92 -10.18
CA THR A 145 -4.92 -15.61 -10.43
C THR A 145 -3.83 -14.55 -10.41
N THR A 146 -4.01 -13.50 -11.20
CA THR A 146 -3.06 -12.38 -11.29
C THR A 146 -3.80 -11.06 -11.25
N SER A 147 -3.46 -10.21 -10.28
CA SER A 147 -3.83 -8.80 -10.25
C SER A 147 -2.67 -7.98 -10.81
N ARG A 148 -2.98 -6.95 -11.61
CA ARG A 148 -1.99 -6.09 -12.26
C ARG A 148 -2.35 -4.64 -12.01
N TYR A 149 -1.37 -3.86 -11.57
CA TYR A 149 -1.55 -2.45 -11.25
C TYR A 149 -0.53 -1.60 -11.99
N SER A 150 -1.04 -0.54 -12.61
CA SER A 150 -0.27 0.47 -13.30
C SER A 150 -0.72 1.83 -12.78
N TRP A 151 0.22 2.70 -12.45
CA TRP A 151 -0.04 4.07 -12.03
C TRP A 151 0.47 5.03 -13.10
N GLY A 152 -0.20 6.19 -13.24
CA GLY A 152 0.21 7.21 -14.21
C GLY A 152 1.49 7.96 -13.80
N ASP A 153 1.75 8.03 -12.49
CA ASP A 153 2.94 8.56 -11.86
C ASP A 153 3.54 7.50 -10.92
N GLU A 154 4.73 7.73 -10.37
CA GLU A 154 5.34 6.83 -9.38
C GLU A 154 4.41 6.68 -8.15
N PRO A 155 4.01 5.43 -7.79
CA PRO A 155 3.07 5.22 -6.69
C PRO A 155 3.74 5.53 -5.35
N SER A 156 2.97 6.07 -4.41
CA SER A 156 3.42 6.16 -3.02
C SER A 156 3.47 4.77 -2.38
N HIS A 157 4.23 4.62 -1.29
CA HIS A 157 4.21 3.36 -0.51
C HIS A 157 2.79 2.97 -0.10
N ARG A 158 1.93 3.96 0.22
CA ARG A 158 0.53 3.72 0.57
C ARG A 158 -0.26 3.13 -0.61
N ASP A 159 -0.05 3.62 -1.82
CA ASP A 159 -0.74 3.10 -3.01
C ASP A 159 -0.37 1.65 -3.27
N VAL A 160 0.90 1.30 -3.08
CA VAL A 160 1.39 -0.09 -3.18
C VAL A 160 0.74 -0.97 -2.11
N LEU A 161 0.77 -0.54 -0.84
CA LEU A 161 0.17 -1.33 0.27
C LEU A 161 -1.34 -1.52 0.08
N GLN A 162 -2.05 -0.49 -0.40
CA GLN A 162 -3.46 -0.61 -0.71
C GLN A 162 -3.71 -1.63 -1.85
N ALA A 163 -2.92 -1.60 -2.91
CA ALA A 163 -3.05 -2.57 -4.02
C ALA A 163 -2.74 -4.01 -3.57
N LEU A 164 -1.80 -4.19 -2.64
CA LEU A 164 -1.51 -5.49 -2.01
C LEU A 164 -2.72 -5.96 -1.18
N ASP A 165 -3.27 -5.11 -0.32
CA ASP A 165 -4.45 -5.44 0.48
C ASP A 165 -5.66 -5.81 -0.38
N GLU A 166 -5.97 -4.99 -1.38
CA GLU A 166 -7.05 -5.25 -2.34
C GLU A 166 -6.86 -6.58 -3.07
N SER A 167 -5.62 -6.92 -3.43
CA SER A 167 -5.29 -8.21 -4.05
C SER A 167 -5.55 -9.37 -3.11
N LEU A 168 -5.09 -9.29 -1.85
CA LEU A 168 -5.31 -10.32 -0.84
C LEU A 168 -6.80 -10.55 -0.59
N VAL A 169 -7.57 -9.47 -0.42
CA VAL A 169 -9.04 -9.53 -0.29
C VAL A 169 -9.67 -10.22 -1.49
N ALA A 170 -9.22 -9.89 -2.71
CA ALA A 170 -9.77 -10.46 -3.92
C ALA A 170 -9.37 -11.94 -4.13
N ILE A 171 -8.19 -12.35 -3.64
CA ILE A 171 -7.75 -13.75 -3.63
C ILE A 171 -8.57 -14.56 -2.63
N GLU A 172 -8.75 -14.07 -1.40
CA GLU A 172 -9.55 -14.74 -0.37
C GLU A 172 -10.99 -14.96 -0.86
N LYS A 173 -11.63 -13.95 -1.45
CA LYS A 173 -12.98 -14.06 -2.02
C LYS A 173 -13.12 -15.10 -3.13
N ARG A 174 -12.03 -15.42 -3.83
CA ARG A 174 -12.01 -16.44 -4.90
C ARG A 174 -11.58 -17.82 -4.41
N THR A 175 -10.97 -17.89 -3.23
CA THR A 175 -10.51 -19.14 -2.64
C THR A 175 -11.70 -19.86 -2.03
N PRO A 176 -12.08 -21.06 -2.53
CA PRO A 176 -13.19 -21.81 -1.95
C PRO A 176 -12.89 -22.12 -0.49
N THR A 177 -13.78 -21.72 0.42
CA THR A 177 -13.77 -22.23 1.78
C THR A 177 -14.24 -23.69 1.73
N GLY A 178 -13.31 -24.61 1.99
CA GLY A 178 -13.58 -26.04 2.08
C GLY A 178 -14.53 -26.41 3.21
#